data_AF-A0A239SI24-F1
#
_entry.id   AF-A0A239SI24-F1
#
_cell.length_a   1.000
_cell.length_b   1.000
_cell.length_c   1.000
_cell.angle_alpha   90.00
_cell.angle_beta   90.00
_cell.angle_gamma   90.00
#
_symmetry.space_group_name_H-M   'P 1'
#
loop_
_entity.id
_entity.type
_entity.pdbx_description
1 polymer ?
#
loop_
_entity_poly.entity_id
_entity_poly.type
_entity_poly.pdbx_seq_one_letter_code
_entity_poly.pdbx_strand_id
1 'polypeptide(L)'
;MMIDGLEKLLAAGKDNALLRFGLGKAYLDAQNFAVAADHLTHCVAFDPKYTAAWKLLGKARQGAGDIDGARDAWTQGITAAQAHGDRQAEKEMTVFLKRLG
;
A
#
# COMPACT_ATOMS: atom_id res chain seq x y z
N MET A 1 -13.50 13.33 10.37
CA MET A 1 -12.31 13.04 9.55
C MET A 1 -12.49 11.67 8.91
N MET A 2 -12.06 11.48 7.66
CA MET A 2 -12.22 10.21 6.92
C MET A 2 -11.62 9.00 7.66
N ILE A 3 -10.52 9.22 8.39
CA ILE A 3 -9.82 8.17 9.18
C ILE A 3 -10.72 7.63 10.31
N ASP A 4 -11.27 8.50 11.16
CA ASP A 4 -12.11 8.12 12.32
C ASP A 4 -13.32 7.26 11.92
N GLY A 5 -13.95 7.56 10.78
CA GLY A 5 -15.05 6.74 10.25
C GLY A 5 -14.62 5.35 9.83
N LEU A 6 -13.46 5.24 9.17
CA LEU A 6 -12.90 3.95 8.73
C LEU A 6 -12.39 3.12 9.92
N GLU A 7 -11.76 3.75 10.92
CA GLU A 7 -11.33 3.08 12.15
C GLU A 7 -12.51 2.52 12.93
N LYS A 8 -13.64 3.25 12.99
CA LYS A 8 -14.88 2.73 13.61
C LYS A 8 -15.43 1.51 12.89
N LEU A 9 -15.36 1.48 11.56
CA LEU A 9 -15.77 0.29 10.79
C LEU A 9 -14.84 -0.89 11.07
N LEU A 10 -13.54 -0.63 11.21
CA LEU A 10 -12.56 -1.67 11.57
C LEU A 10 -12.84 -2.20 12.98
N ALA A 11 -13.07 -1.32 13.95
CA ALA A 11 -13.43 -1.68 15.32
C ALA A 11 -14.79 -2.41 15.41
N ALA A 12 -15.71 -2.13 14.48
CA ALA A 12 -16.97 -2.85 14.33
C ALA A 12 -16.81 -4.22 13.62
N GLY A 13 -15.58 -4.66 13.34
CA GLY A 13 -15.26 -5.97 12.78
C GLY A 13 -15.32 -6.05 11.25
N LYS A 14 -15.51 -4.93 10.54
CA LYS A 14 -15.53 -4.93 9.06
C LYS A 14 -14.13 -4.87 8.47
N ASP A 15 -13.25 -5.79 8.85
CA ASP A 15 -11.89 -5.84 8.31
C ASP A 15 -11.86 -6.49 6.91
N ASN A 16 -11.42 -5.73 5.90
CA ASN A 16 -11.26 -6.21 4.54
C ASN A 16 -10.22 -5.38 3.77
N ALA A 17 -9.80 -5.88 2.61
CA ALA A 17 -8.80 -5.22 1.77
C ALA A 17 -9.16 -3.75 1.44
N LEU A 18 -10.41 -3.48 1.06
CA LEU A 18 -10.85 -2.14 0.68
C LEU A 18 -10.80 -1.15 1.86
N LEU A 19 -11.22 -1.57 3.05
CA LEU A 19 -11.16 -0.76 4.26
C LEU A 19 -9.70 -0.47 4.64
N ARG A 20 -8.86 -1.51 4.67
CA ARG A 20 -7.43 -1.40 4.96
C ARG A 20 -6.72 -0.50 3.95
N PHE A 21 -7.05 -0.60 2.67
CA PHE A 21 -6.57 0.32 1.64
C PHE A 21 -6.99 1.77 1.91
N GLY A 22 -8.25 2.00 2.26
CA GLY A 22 -8.77 3.33 2.58
C GLY A 22 -8.05 3.97 3.77
N LEU A 23 -7.85 3.21 4.86
CA LEU A 23 -7.09 3.64 6.03
C LEU A 23 -5.64 3.92 5.65
N GLY A 24 -4.99 2.97 4.97
CA GLY A 24 -3.61 3.11 4.52
C GLY A 24 -3.38 4.36 3.68
N LYS A 25 -4.25 4.62 2.71
CA LYS A 25 -4.21 5.85 1.90
C LYS A 25 -4.41 7.09 2.76
N ALA A 26 -5.41 7.10 3.65
CA ALA A 26 -5.70 8.27 4.47
C ALA A 26 -4.55 8.61 5.45
N TYR A 27 -3.90 7.61 6.04
CA TYR A 27 -2.70 7.83 6.84
C TYR A 27 -1.49 8.26 6.01
N LEU A 28 -1.36 7.76 4.77
CA LEU A 28 -0.31 8.20 3.85
C LEU A 28 -0.47 9.68 3.50
N ASP A 29 -1.70 10.11 3.20
CA ASP A 29 -2.05 11.52 2.95
C ASP A 29 -1.80 12.39 4.19
N ALA A 30 -1.95 11.83 5.38
CA ALA A 30 -1.61 12.46 6.67
C ALA A 30 -0.12 12.39 7.03
N GLN A 31 0.75 11.89 6.13
CA GLN A 31 2.18 11.67 6.34
C GLN A 31 2.52 10.75 7.52
N ASN A 32 1.55 9.98 8.02
CA ASN A 32 1.78 8.96 9.03
C ASN A 32 2.19 7.66 8.34
N PHE A 33 3.42 7.65 7.84
CA PHE A 33 3.94 6.61 6.97
C PHE A 33 3.99 5.22 7.60
N ALA A 34 4.33 5.13 8.89
CA ALA A 34 4.39 3.86 9.60
C ALA A 34 3.00 3.21 9.71
N VAL A 35 1.99 3.98 10.12
CA VAL A 35 0.60 3.47 10.23
C VAL A 35 0.01 3.17 8.85
N ALA A 36 0.32 4.00 7.85
CA ALA A 36 -0.06 3.72 6.47
C ALA A 36 0.50 2.38 5.97
N ALA A 37 1.78 2.11 6.23
CA ALA A 37 2.44 0.87 5.84
C ALA A 37 1.81 -0.36 6.50
N ASP A 38 1.42 -0.26 7.78
CA ASP A 38 0.72 -1.35 8.50
C ASP A 38 -0.61 -1.70 7.82
N HIS A 39 -1.50 -0.71 7.63
CA HIS A 39 -2.78 -0.95 6.98
C HIS A 39 -2.64 -1.46 5.55
N LEU A 40 -1.68 -0.93 4.78
CA LEU A 40 -1.43 -1.39 3.41
C LEU A 40 -0.84 -2.80 3.37
N THR A 41 -0.02 -3.17 4.36
CA THR A 41 0.49 -4.55 4.51
C THR A 41 -0.67 -5.52 4.76
N HIS A 42 -1.61 -5.15 5.65
CA HIS A 42 -2.82 -5.93 5.85
C HIS A 42 -3.69 -6.01 4.57
N CYS A 43 -3.80 -4.91 3.83
CA CYS A 43 -4.54 -4.90 2.56
C CYS A 43 -3.97 -5.92 1.56
N VAL A 44 -2.66 -5.95 1.34
CA VAL A 44 -2.03 -6.90 0.40
C VAL A 44 -2.00 -8.33 0.94
N ALA A 45 -2.10 -8.52 2.26
CA ALA A 45 -2.30 -9.84 2.85
C ALA A 45 -3.71 -10.40 2.57
N PHE A 46 -4.74 -9.53 2.58
CA PHE A 46 -6.10 -9.91 2.17
C PHE A 46 -6.22 -10.16 0.67
N ASP A 47 -5.65 -9.26 -0.13
CA ASP A 47 -5.65 -9.36 -1.58
C ASP A 47 -4.26 -9.03 -2.15
N PRO A 48 -3.42 -10.07 -2.38
CA PRO A 48 -2.10 -9.90 -2.97
C PRO A 48 -2.15 -9.31 -4.40
N LYS A 49 -3.33 -9.29 -5.02
CA LYS A 49 -3.55 -8.81 -6.39
C LYS A 49 -3.85 -7.32 -6.43
N TYR A 50 -3.98 -6.67 -5.27
CA TYR A 50 -4.33 -5.26 -5.15
C TYR A 50 -3.12 -4.36 -5.48
N THR A 51 -2.84 -4.19 -6.78
CA THR A 51 -1.68 -3.44 -7.31
C THR A 51 -1.58 -2.01 -6.78
N ALA A 52 -2.71 -1.34 -6.56
CA ALA A 52 -2.74 -0.02 -5.97
C ALA A 52 -2.25 0.00 -4.51
N ALA A 53 -2.51 -1.05 -3.74
CA ALA A 53 -2.06 -1.17 -2.34
C ALA A 53 -0.55 -1.39 -2.29
N TRP A 54 0.01 -2.23 -3.15
CA TRP A 54 1.47 -2.39 -3.30
C TRP A 54 2.17 -1.07 -3.66
N LYS A 55 1.58 -0.31 -4.59
CA LYS A 55 2.10 1.00 -4.98
C LYS A 55 2.18 1.95 -3.79
N LEU A 56 1.10 2.06 -3.00
CA LEU A 56 1.07 2.91 -1.82
C LEU A 56 1.95 2.35 -0.69
N LEU A 57 2.06 1.03 -0.54
CA LEU A 57 2.85 0.39 0.50
C LEU A 57 4.33 0.76 0.35
N GLY A 58 4.88 0.66 -0.86
CA GLY A 58 6.26 1.06 -1.08
C GLY A 58 6.49 2.56 -0.85
N LYS A 59 5.51 3.42 -1.18
CA LYS A 59 5.59 4.86 -0.85
C LYS A 59 5.54 5.11 0.66
N ALA A 60 4.70 4.39 1.39
CA ALA A 60 4.60 4.45 2.84
C ALA A 60 5.93 4.02 3.48
N ARG A 61 6.46 2.87 3.10
CA ARG A 61 7.75 2.37 3.60
C ARG A 61 8.91 3.31 3.27
N GLN A 62 8.95 3.85 2.05
CA GLN A 62 9.95 4.86 1.68
C GLN A 62 9.85 6.11 2.56
N GLY A 63 8.63 6.63 2.76
CA GLY A 63 8.38 7.79 3.62
C GLY A 63 8.71 7.54 5.10
N ALA A 64 8.60 6.29 5.56
CA ALA A 64 9.00 5.85 6.88
C ALA A 64 10.53 5.62 7.02
N GLY A 65 11.31 5.77 5.94
CA GLY A 65 12.74 5.49 5.91
C GLY A 65 13.11 4.01 5.73
N ASP A 66 12.12 3.13 5.56
CA ASP A 66 12.29 1.71 5.28
C ASP A 66 12.50 1.50 3.76
N ILE A 67 13.72 1.80 3.31
CA ILE A 67 14.13 1.72 1.91
C ILE A 67 14.10 0.28 1.39
N ASP A 68 14.56 -0.67 2.19
CA ASP A 68 14.58 -2.09 1.81
C ASP A 68 13.16 -2.67 1.71
N GLY A 69 12.29 -2.34 2.68
CA GLY A 69 10.89 -2.73 2.61
C GLY A 69 10.14 -2.03 1.49
N ALA A 70 10.49 -0.80 1.12
CA ALA A 70 9.92 -0.12 -0.05
C ALA A 70 10.30 -0.83 -1.36
N ARG A 71 11.56 -1.26 -1.47
CA ARG A 71 12.07 -2.05 -2.60
C ARG A 71 11.28 -3.35 -2.73
N ASP A 72 11.17 -4.11 -1.65
CA ASP A 72 10.40 -5.35 -1.61
C ASP A 72 8.94 -5.14 -2.04
N ALA A 73 8.26 -4.14 -1.47
CA ALA A 73 6.86 -3.86 -1.76
C ALA A 73 6.62 -3.54 -3.25
N TRP A 74 7.49 -2.74 -3.89
CA TRP A 74 7.34 -2.46 -5.32
C TRP A 74 7.75 -3.63 -6.20
N THR A 75 8.74 -4.45 -5.80
CA THR A 75 9.07 -5.68 -6.51
C THR A 75 7.89 -6.65 -6.51
N GLN A 76 7.29 -6.92 -5.35
CA GLN A 76 6.09 -7.77 -5.25
C GLN A 76 4.91 -7.17 -6.02
N GLY A 77 4.72 -5.85 -5.92
CA GLY A 77 3.68 -5.14 -6.65
C GLY A 77 3.83 -5.24 -8.17
N ILE A 78 5.06 -5.15 -8.69
CA ILE A 78 5.35 -5.34 -10.12
C ILE A 78 4.98 -6.76 -10.55
N THR A 79 5.35 -7.78 -9.78
CA THR A 79 4.97 -9.17 -10.06
C THR A 79 3.45 -9.37 -10.05
N ALA A 80 2.76 -8.79 -9.07
CA ALA A 80 1.30 -8.82 -9.02
C ALA A 80 0.68 -8.11 -10.25
N ALA A 81 1.19 -6.93 -10.59
CA ALA A 81 0.72 -6.16 -11.75
C ALA A 81 0.91 -6.92 -13.07
N GLN A 82 2.06 -7.58 -13.25
CA GLN A 82 2.33 -8.43 -14.42
C GLN A 82 1.37 -9.62 -14.49
N ALA A 83 1.15 -10.30 -13.36
CA ALA A 83 0.21 -11.42 -13.27
C ALA A 83 -1.24 -11.02 -13.59
N HIS A 84 -1.61 -9.76 -13.27
CA HIS A 84 -2.95 -9.22 -13.50
C HIS A 84 -3.12 -8.42 -14.80
N GLY A 85 -2.05 -8.23 -15.57
CA GLY A 85 -2.07 -7.41 -16.78
C GLY A 85 -2.20 -5.91 -16.51
N ASP A 86 -1.97 -5.46 -15.27
CA ASP A 86 -1.99 -4.04 -14.88
C ASP A 86 -0.67 -3.36 -15.28
N ARG A 87 -0.52 -3.14 -16.58
CA ARG A 87 0.68 -2.52 -17.16
C ARG A 87 0.93 -1.10 -16.65
N GLN A 88 -0.09 -0.41 -16.15
CA GLN A 88 0.06 0.94 -15.64
C GLN A 88 0.72 0.92 -14.25
N ALA A 89 0.22 0.08 -13.34
CA ALA A 89 0.80 -0.06 -12.02
C ALA A 89 2.24 -0.63 -12.11
N GLU A 90 2.48 -1.60 -12.98
CA GLU A 90 3.82 -2.14 -13.26
C GLU A 90 4.80 -1.02 -13.62
N LYS A 91 4.45 -0.15 -14.58
CA LYS A 91 5.31 0.96 -15.02
C LYS A 91 5.56 1.96 -13.89
N GLU A 92 4.51 2.37 -13.18
CA GLU A 92 4.64 3.31 -12.06
C GLU A 92 5.58 2.76 -10.98
N MET A 93 5.37 1.52 -10.54
CA MET A 93 6.19 0.89 -9.50
C MET A 93 7.63 0.66 -9.97
N THR A 94 7.84 0.31 -11.24
CA THR A 94 9.18 0.19 -11.82
C THR A 94 9.93 1.52 -11.78
N VAL A 95 9.24 2.63 -12.08
CA VAL A 95 9.84 3.98 -11.98
C VAL A 95 10.19 4.32 -10.53
N PHE A 96 9.33 4.00 -9.57
CA PHE A 96 9.63 4.25 -8.17
C PHE A 96 10.80 3.39 -7.68
N LEU A 97 10.85 2.11 -8.06
CA LEU A 97 11.95 1.20 -7.74
C LEU A 97 13.29 1.71 -8.29
N LYS A 98 13.30 2.25 -9.51
CA LYS A 98 14.48 2.89 -10.12
C LYS A 98 14.87 4.23 -9.48
N ARG A 99 13.99 4.87 -8.73
CA ARG A 99 14.30 6.11 -7.99
C ARG A 99 14.84 5.84 -6.59
N LEU A 100 14.67 4.63 -6.08
CA LEU A 100 15.23 4.18 -4.79
C LEU A 100 16.73 3.87 -4.87
N GLY A 101 17.30 3.72 -6.07
CA GLY A 101 18.71 3.36 -6.30
C GLY A 101 19.25 3.92 -7.60
#